data_AF-A0A2T6BSR9-F1
#
_entry.id   AF-A0A2T6BSR9-F1
#
_cell.length_a   1.000
_cell.length_b   1.000
_cell.length_c   1.000
_cell.angle_alpha   90.00
_cell.angle_beta   90.00
_cell.angle_gamma   90.00
#
_symmetry.space_group_name_H-M   'P 1'
#
loop_
_entity.id
_entity.type
_entity.pdbx_description
1 polymer ?
#
loop_
_entity_poly.entity_id
_entity_poly.type
_entity_poly.pdbx_seq_one_letter_code
_entity_poly.pdbx_strand_id
1 'polypeptide(L)'
;MEKIEVKGKPYEVIINHKNGWNREAFDKRYSEILDKYDYIVGDWGYGQLRLKGFFSDQHPRATRETRITHVEEYIHEFCNFGCAYFVLRRLRPSKSHSFRKGKHRERRSARSK
;
A
#
# COMPACT_ATOMS: atom_id res chain seq x y z
N MET A 1 3.88 13.99 -2.98
CA MET A 1 2.88 12.90 -3.00
C MET A 1 1.57 13.52 -3.45
N GLU A 2 0.92 12.91 -4.45
CA GLU A 2 -0.31 13.40 -5.07
C GLU A 2 -1.52 12.93 -4.26
N LYS A 3 -2.47 13.84 -3.95
CA LYS A 3 -3.73 13.50 -3.28
C LYS A 3 -4.84 13.49 -4.30
N ILE A 4 -5.67 12.47 -4.23
CA ILE A 4 -6.80 12.26 -5.13
C ILE A 4 -8.04 11.94 -4.31
N GLU A 5 -9.20 12.19 -4.87
CA GLU A 5 -10.46 11.72 -4.32
C GLU A 5 -11.05 10.67 -5.25
N VAL A 6 -11.52 9.55 -4.71
CA VAL A 6 -12.14 8.46 -5.46
C VAL A 6 -13.48 8.15 -4.80
N LYS A 7 -14.59 8.39 -5.51
CA LYS A 7 -15.96 8.21 -4.97
C LYS A 7 -16.15 8.84 -3.56
N GLY A 8 -15.70 10.08 -3.37
CA GLY A 8 -15.80 10.79 -2.08
C GLY A 8 -14.83 10.31 -1.00
N LYS A 9 -13.87 9.44 -1.33
CA LYS A 9 -12.85 8.94 -0.39
C LYS A 9 -11.49 9.51 -0.78
N PRO A 10 -10.80 10.18 0.15
CA PRO A 10 -9.49 10.72 -0.15
C PRO A 10 -8.42 9.61 -0.10
N TYR A 11 -7.55 9.61 -1.10
CA TYR A 11 -6.39 8.75 -1.24
C TYR A 11 -5.15 9.59 -1.51
N GLU A 12 -4.00 9.00 -1.24
CA GLU A 12 -2.70 9.56 -1.58
C GLU A 12 -1.88 8.54 -2.37
N VAL A 13 -1.30 8.98 -3.48
CA VAL A 13 -0.33 8.20 -4.25
C VAL A 13 1.00 8.24 -3.49
N ILE A 14 1.34 7.13 -2.86
CA ILE A 14 2.57 6.99 -2.06
C ILE A 14 3.72 6.40 -2.86
N ILE A 15 3.41 5.60 -3.90
CA ILE A 15 4.38 5.03 -4.83
C ILE A 15 3.81 5.15 -6.24
N ASN A 16 4.63 5.66 -7.16
CA ASN A 16 4.33 5.68 -8.59
C ASN A 16 5.58 5.18 -9.34
N HIS A 17 5.65 3.88 -9.59
CA HIS A 17 6.77 3.27 -10.29
C HIS A 17 6.52 3.26 -11.80
N LYS A 18 7.50 3.75 -12.58
CA LYS A 18 7.43 3.82 -14.05
C LYS A 18 6.18 4.53 -14.59
N ASN A 19 5.71 5.57 -13.89
CA ASN A 19 4.50 6.29 -14.25
C ASN A 19 3.26 5.37 -14.38
N GLY A 20 3.18 4.31 -13.56
CA GLY A 20 2.06 3.38 -13.58
C GLY A 20 0.74 3.97 -13.10
N TRP A 21 0.76 5.08 -12.35
CA TRP A 21 -0.46 5.76 -11.91
C TRP A 21 -1.19 6.39 -13.10
N ASN A 22 -2.42 5.94 -13.36
CA ASN A 22 -3.33 6.53 -14.33
C ASN A 22 -4.72 6.59 -13.70
N ARG A 23 -5.21 7.80 -13.46
CA ARG A 23 -6.48 8.03 -12.76
C ARG A 23 -7.69 7.45 -13.50
N GLU A 24 -7.74 7.62 -14.82
CA GLU A 24 -8.86 7.14 -15.63
C GLU A 24 -8.92 5.60 -15.66
N ALA A 25 -7.77 4.95 -15.83
CA ALA A 25 -7.68 3.49 -15.80
C ALA A 25 -8.06 2.92 -14.41
N PHE A 26 -7.60 3.59 -13.36
CA PHE A 26 -7.95 3.23 -11.98
C PHE A 26 -9.46 3.34 -11.74
N ASP A 27 -10.08 4.48 -12.08
CA ASP A 27 -11.51 4.71 -11.87
C ASP A 27 -12.37 3.65 -12.59
N LYS A 28 -11.96 3.23 -13.80
CA LYS A 28 -12.63 2.16 -14.57
C LYS A 28 -12.56 0.78 -13.91
N ARG A 29 -11.50 0.49 -13.15
CA ARG A 29 -11.27 -0.82 -12.52
C ARG A 29 -11.66 -0.85 -11.04
N TYR A 30 -11.84 0.32 -10.44
CA TYR A 30 -12.15 0.46 -9.04
C TYR A 30 -13.52 -0.16 -8.71
N SER A 31 -13.55 -0.95 -7.64
CA SER A 31 -14.77 -1.54 -7.10
C SER A 31 -14.87 -1.23 -5.61
N GLU A 32 -16.09 -1.08 -5.11
CA GLU A 32 -16.38 -0.75 -3.71
C GLU A 32 -15.91 -1.84 -2.75
N ILE A 33 -15.68 -3.07 -3.23
CA ILE A 33 -15.03 -4.12 -2.44
C ILE A 33 -13.63 -3.70 -1.95
N LEU A 34 -12.97 -2.76 -2.65
CA LEU A 34 -11.66 -2.23 -2.28
C LEU A 34 -11.74 -1.24 -1.09
N ASP A 35 -12.93 -0.75 -0.75
CA ASP A 35 -13.13 0.21 0.34
C ASP A 35 -12.74 -0.36 1.70
N LYS A 36 -12.80 -1.68 1.87
CA LYS A 36 -12.45 -2.30 3.15
C LYS A 36 -10.94 -2.21 3.45
N TYR A 37 -10.10 -1.93 2.46
CA TYR A 37 -8.65 -1.94 2.58
C TYR A 37 -8.06 -0.55 2.87
N ASP A 38 -6.87 -0.56 3.47
CA ASP A 38 -6.14 0.66 3.81
C ASP A 38 -5.28 1.16 2.65
N TYR A 39 -4.84 0.23 1.81
CA TYR A 39 -4.00 0.46 0.65
C TYR A 39 -4.59 -0.24 -0.56
N ILE A 40 -4.36 0.34 -1.73
CA ILE A 40 -4.68 -0.29 -3.01
C ILE A 40 -3.41 -0.27 -3.84
N VAL A 41 -2.98 -1.45 -4.26
CA VAL A 41 -1.89 -1.62 -5.22
C VAL A 41 -2.53 -1.79 -6.58
N GLY A 42 -2.05 -1.01 -7.55
CA GLY A 42 -2.37 -1.18 -8.95
C GLY A 42 -1.14 -1.58 -9.72
N ASP A 43 -1.20 -2.68 -10.46
CA ASP A 43 -0.10 -3.19 -11.26
C ASP A 43 -0.55 -3.52 -12.68
N TRP A 44 0.36 -3.38 -13.64
CA TRP A 44 0.08 -3.55 -15.07
C TRP A 44 0.59 -4.90 -15.57
N GLY A 45 -0.27 -5.91 -15.52
CA GLY A 45 -0.01 -7.24 -16.08
C GLY A 45 -0.53 -7.34 -17.52
N TYR A 46 0.34 -7.65 -18.48
CA TYR A 46 -0.03 -7.80 -19.90
C TYR A 46 -0.84 -6.62 -20.48
N GLY A 47 -0.50 -5.40 -20.06
CA GLY A 47 -1.19 -4.17 -20.48
C GLY A 47 -2.54 -3.92 -19.79
N GLN A 48 -2.96 -4.78 -18.86
CA GLN A 48 -4.18 -4.61 -18.10
C GLN A 48 -3.90 -4.20 -16.66
N LEU A 49 -4.63 -3.19 -16.19
CA LEU A 49 -4.57 -2.78 -14.80
C LEU A 49 -5.31 -3.78 -13.91
N ARG A 50 -4.59 -4.28 -12.91
CA ARG A 50 -5.10 -5.11 -11.83
C ARG A 50 -5.07 -4.29 -10.54
N LEU A 51 -6.14 -4.38 -9.75
CA LEU A 51 -6.20 -3.72 -8.45
C LEU A 51 -6.29 -4.78 -7.35
N LYS A 52 -5.42 -4.68 -6.35
CA LYS A 52 -5.44 -5.53 -5.17
C LYS A 52 -5.42 -4.68 -3.90
N GLY A 53 -6.28 -5.03 -2.96
CA GLY A 53 -6.39 -4.35 -1.69
C GLY A 53 -5.46 -4.95 -0.63
N PHE A 54 -4.85 -4.08 0.16
CA PHE A 54 -3.97 -4.43 1.28
C PHE A 54 -4.34 -3.64 2.54
N PHE A 55 -4.16 -4.27 3.68
CA PHE A 55 -4.33 -3.69 5.00
C PHE A 55 -3.00 -3.16 5.55
N SER A 56 -3.08 -2.22 6.47
CA SER A 56 -1.95 -1.89 7.35
C SER A 56 -1.56 -3.08 8.22
N ASP A 57 -0.29 -3.15 8.63
CA ASP A 57 0.24 -4.30 9.37
C ASP A 57 -0.45 -4.53 10.72
N GLN A 58 -1.01 -3.46 11.30
CA GLN A 58 -1.72 -3.49 12.58
C GLN A 58 -3.21 -3.77 12.44
N HIS A 59 -3.75 -3.86 11.22
CA HIS A 59 -5.18 -4.04 11.03
C HIS A 59 -5.60 -5.46 11.43
N PRO A 60 -6.69 -5.64 12.21
CA PRO A 60 -7.05 -6.93 12.79
C PRO A 60 -7.42 -8.00 11.75
N ARG A 61 -7.87 -7.59 10.57
CA ARG A 61 -8.19 -8.50 9.44
C ARG A 61 -7.00 -8.76 8.50
N ALA A 62 -5.80 -8.25 8.81
CA ALA A 62 -4.65 -8.36 7.94
C ALA A 62 -3.98 -9.74 8.05
N THR A 63 -4.12 -10.54 7.00
CA THR A 63 -3.38 -11.80 6.81
C THR A 63 -1.99 -11.52 6.22
N ARG A 64 -1.08 -12.51 6.24
CA ARG A 64 0.27 -12.35 5.67
C ARG A 64 0.24 -11.78 4.24
N GLU A 65 -0.62 -12.32 3.40
CA GLU A 65 -0.72 -11.98 1.97
C GLU A 65 -1.44 -10.65 1.68
N THR A 66 -2.13 -10.10 2.68
CA THR A 66 -2.92 -8.88 2.54
C THR A 66 -2.33 -7.72 3.35
N ARG A 67 -1.11 -7.86 3.89
CA ARG A 67 -0.42 -6.77 4.60
C ARG A 67 0.38 -5.91 3.65
N ILE A 68 0.51 -4.63 3.99
CA ILE A 68 1.33 -3.68 3.23
C ILE A 68 2.80 -4.12 3.15
N THR A 69 3.33 -4.79 4.18
CA THR A 69 4.70 -5.35 4.13
C THR A 69 4.87 -6.43 3.07
N HIS A 70 3.80 -7.09 2.63
CA HIS A 70 3.85 -8.14 1.62
C HIS A 70 3.72 -7.62 0.18
N VAL A 71 3.61 -6.31 -0.01
CA VAL A 71 3.43 -5.73 -1.34
C VAL A 71 4.68 -5.94 -2.21
N GLU A 72 5.88 -5.93 -1.64
CA GLU A 72 7.12 -6.15 -2.40
C GLU A 72 7.16 -7.57 -2.99
N GLU A 73 6.86 -8.59 -2.18
CA GLU A 73 6.79 -9.96 -2.65
C GLU A 73 5.65 -10.16 -3.66
N TYR A 74 4.49 -9.54 -3.42
CA TYR A 74 3.38 -9.56 -4.39
C TYR A 74 3.80 -8.98 -5.75
N ILE A 75 4.50 -7.85 -5.77
CA ILE A 75 4.98 -7.27 -7.02
C ILE A 75 6.02 -8.19 -7.67
N HIS A 76 6.97 -8.74 -6.92
CA HIS A 76 7.98 -9.63 -7.48
C HIS A 76 7.40 -10.94 -8.05
N GLU A 77 6.36 -11.48 -7.43
CA GLU A 77 5.74 -12.75 -7.85
C GLU A 77 4.76 -12.56 -9.01
N PHE A 78 4.00 -11.45 -9.02
CA PHE A 78 2.89 -11.29 -9.96
C PHE A 78 3.10 -10.18 -11.02
N CYS A 79 3.97 -9.19 -10.78
CA CYS A 79 4.28 -8.10 -11.71
C CYS A 79 5.51 -8.53 -12.53
N ASN A 80 5.30 -8.88 -13.80
CA ASN A 80 6.36 -9.30 -14.72
C ASN A 80 7.55 -8.32 -14.74
N PHE A 81 8.73 -8.76 -15.19
CA PHE A 81 9.90 -7.89 -15.27
C PHE A 81 9.60 -6.56 -15.97
N GLY A 82 9.89 -5.47 -15.28
CA GLY A 82 9.71 -4.12 -15.78
C GLY A 82 8.27 -3.59 -15.77
N CYS A 83 7.33 -4.33 -15.17
CA CYS A 83 5.95 -3.93 -14.93
C CYS A 83 5.84 -2.60 -14.17
N ALA A 84 4.96 -1.72 -14.64
CA ALA A 84 4.63 -0.48 -13.95
C ALA A 84 3.62 -0.77 -12.84
N TYR A 85 3.72 -0.05 -11.73
CA TYR A 85 2.77 -0.19 -10.63
C TYR A 85 2.69 1.08 -9.81
N PHE A 86 1.64 1.18 -9.00
CA PHE A 86 1.44 2.26 -8.05
C PHE A 86 0.82 1.73 -6.77
N VAL A 87 0.99 2.51 -5.70
CA VAL A 87 0.36 2.22 -4.40
C VAL A 87 -0.36 3.47 -3.93
N LEU A 88 -1.66 3.31 -3.67
CA LEU A 88 -2.51 4.30 -3.04
C LEU A 88 -2.68 3.97 -1.57
N ARG A 89 -2.62 4.99 -0.71
CA ARG A 89 -2.99 4.92 0.69
C ARG A 89 -4.31 5.65 0.90
N ARG A 90 -5.28 5.00 1.55
CA ARG A 90 -6.53 5.67 1.95
C ARG A 90 -6.25 6.65 3.09
N LEU A 91 -6.66 7.90 2.89
CA LEU A 91 -6.61 8.91 3.93
C LEU A 91 -7.91 8.78 4.74
N ARG A 92 -7.86 8.09 5.89
CA ARG A 92 -8.96 8.17 6.85
C ARG A 92 -8.85 9.51 7.60
N PRO A 93 -9.98 10.17 7.93
CA PRO A 93 -9.96 11.24 8.92
C PRO A 93 -9.34 10.65 10.19
N SER A 94 -8.18 11.16 10.58
CA SER A 94 -7.32 10.52 11.56
C SER A 94 -8.00 10.36 12.91
N LYS A 95 -7.97 9.16 13.48
CA LYS A 95 -7.47 9.04 14.86
C LYS A 95 -5.96 8.82 14.73
N SER A 96 -5.18 9.83 15.10
CA SER A 96 -3.72 9.89 14.97
C SER A 96 -3.03 8.56 15.33
N HIS A 97 -2.57 7.80 14.34
CA HIS A 97 -1.55 6.77 14.55
C HIS A 97 -0.24 7.32 14.03
N SER A 98 0.46 8.01 14.94
CA SER A 98 1.86 8.37 14.78
C SER A 98 2.65 7.14 14.36
N PHE A 99 3.23 7.19 13.17
CA PHE A 99 4.30 6.28 12.75
C PHE A 99 5.39 6.32 13.83
N ARG A 100 5.46 5.29 14.69
CA ARG A 100 6.57 5.13 15.64
C ARG A 100 7.79 4.73 14.83
N LYS A 101 8.61 5.73 14.47
CA LYS A 101 9.99 5.57 14.01
C LYS A 101 10.69 4.58 14.97
N GLY A 102 11.32 3.55 14.41
CA GLY A 102 11.97 2.48 15.15
C GLY A 102 12.96 3.03 16.18
N LYS A 103 12.80 2.61 17.44
CA LYS A 103 13.77 2.88 18.51
C LYS A 103 14.90 1.87 18.39
N HIS A 104 16.09 2.38 18.09
CA HIS A 104 17.39 1.72 18.14
C HIS A 104 17.52 0.83 19.38
N ARG A 105 17.82 -0.45 19.17
CA ARG A 105 18.06 -1.45 20.21
C ARG A 105 19.51 -1.33 20.68
N GLU A 106 19.80 -0.37 21.57
CA GLU A 106 21.10 -0.29 22.24
C GLU A 106 21.10 -1.24 23.45
N ARG A 107 21.59 -2.46 23.24
CA ARG A 107 21.92 -3.39 24.32
C ARG A 107 23.19 -2.90 25.00
N ARG A 108 23.07 -2.14 26.10
CA ARG A 108 24.19 -1.89 27.02
C ARG A 108 24.50 -3.17 27.79
N SER A 109 25.74 -3.64 27.67
CA SER A 109 26.29 -4.66 28.57
C SER A 109 26.64 -4.01 29.91
N ALA A 110 26.18 -4.65 30.98
CA ALA A 110 26.57 -4.43 32.37
C ALA A 110 26.11 -5.71 33.09
N ARG A 111 26.84 -6.44 33.94
CA ARG A 111 28.10 -6.22 34.64
C ARG A 111 28.40 -7.58 35.30
N SER A 112 29.57 -8.19 35.08
CA SER A 112 30.00 -9.35 35.89
C SER A 112 30.37 -8.87 37.29
N LYS A 113 29.94 -9.64 38.29
CA LYS A 113 30.51 -9.64 39.65
C LYS A 113 31.81 -10.43 39.63
#